data_AF-A0A371IW43-F1
#
_entry.id   AF-A0A371IW43-F1
#
_cell.length_a   1.000
_cell.length_b   1.000
_cell.length_c   1.000
_cell.angle_alpha   90.00
_cell.angle_beta   90.00
_cell.angle_gamma   90.00
#
_symmetry.space_group_name_H-M   'P 1'
#
loop_
_entity.id
_entity.type
_entity.pdbx_description
1 polymer ?
#
loop_
_entity_poly.entity_id
_entity_poly.type
_entity_poly.pdbx_seq_one_letter_code
_entity_poly.pdbx_strand_id
1 'polypeptide(L)'
;MKGCLKLDKNNFFDNYFKLLTLLFWPIILYKWLFIANESVEYKLFIIFAILSIIYIISFLFIFYKDKNIKLITILYRISTLLAFLFTLGSFLLFPKNLFWLYLKMLFLILYFYFSCVKVSKYKIDEGVVGIIGSILLLVITIFY
;
A
#
# COMPACT_ATOMS: atom_id res chain seq x y z
N MET A 1 13.40 32.08 -1.87
CA MET A 1 12.08 31.48 -2.19
C MET A 1 12.09 30.02 -2.68
N LYS A 2 13.17 29.23 -2.51
CA LYS A 2 13.19 27.78 -2.85
C LYS A 2 12.89 26.83 -1.68
N GLY A 3 12.86 27.34 -0.44
CA GLY A 3 12.65 26.54 0.77
C GLY A 3 11.20 26.20 1.09
N CYS A 4 10.25 27.11 0.80
CA CYS A 4 8.84 26.92 1.17
C CYS A 4 8.14 25.84 0.32
N LEU A 5 8.36 25.85 -1.01
CA LEU A 5 7.78 24.88 -1.94
C LEU A 5 8.25 23.43 -1.74
N LYS A 6 9.34 23.20 -1.00
CA LYS A 6 9.91 21.86 -0.77
C LYS A 6 9.21 21.12 0.38
N LEU A 7 8.68 21.87 1.35
CA LEU A 7 7.88 21.35 2.47
C LEU A 7 6.48 20.94 2.00
N ASP A 8 5.83 21.75 1.17
CA ASP A 8 4.45 21.47 0.70
C ASP A 8 4.37 20.24 -0.22
N LYS A 9 5.38 20.03 -1.07
CA LYS A 9 5.42 18.85 -1.96
C LYS A 9 5.55 17.55 -1.18
N ASN A 10 6.45 17.48 -0.20
CA ASN A 10 6.58 16.28 0.62
C ASN A 10 5.29 16.01 1.41
N ASN A 11 4.67 17.06 1.97
CA ASN A 11 3.39 16.92 2.66
C ASN A 11 2.25 16.44 1.74
N PHE A 12 2.23 16.87 0.47
CA PHE A 12 1.23 16.40 -0.50
C PHE A 12 1.33 14.90 -0.75
N PHE A 13 2.55 14.38 -1.02
CA PHE A 13 2.73 12.94 -1.25
C PHE A 13 2.47 12.11 0.00
N ASP A 14 2.82 12.65 1.18
CA ASP A 14 2.53 12.00 2.45
C ASP A 14 1.03 11.90 2.71
N ASN A 15 0.29 12.98 2.45
CA ASN A 15 -1.16 12.98 2.60
C ASN A 15 -1.83 12.09 1.55
N TYR A 16 -1.37 12.10 0.30
CA TYR A 16 -1.89 11.23 -0.75
C TYR A 16 -1.68 9.75 -0.40
N PHE A 17 -0.48 9.40 0.09
CA PHE A 17 -0.19 8.05 0.55
C PHE A 17 -1.06 7.62 1.74
N LYS A 18 -1.27 8.50 2.73
CA LYS A 18 -2.18 8.26 3.85
C LYS A 18 -3.61 8.04 3.36
N LEU A 19 -4.06 8.81 2.38
CA LEU A 19 -5.39 8.69 1.79
C LEU A 19 -5.57 7.33 1.09
N LEU A 20 -4.61 6.90 0.27
CA LEU A 20 -4.60 5.54 -0.32
C LEU A 20 -4.68 4.46 0.76
N THR A 21 -3.87 4.59 1.81
CA THR A 21 -3.84 3.62 2.91
C THR A 21 -5.18 3.60 3.66
N LEU A 22 -5.82 4.75 3.82
CA LEU A 22 -7.12 4.85 4.46
C LEU A 22 -8.22 4.25 3.58
N LEU A 23 -8.23 4.52 2.27
CA LEU A 23 -9.22 3.99 1.32
C LEU A 23 -9.18 2.46 1.20
N PHE A 24 -8.02 1.86 1.41
CA PHE A 24 -7.86 0.41 1.36
C PHE A 24 -8.76 -0.32 2.38
N TRP A 25 -8.90 0.20 3.60
CA TRP A 25 -9.65 -0.47 4.67
C TRP A 25 -11.16 -0.55 4.42
N PRO A 26 -11.86 0.54 4.05
CA PRO A 26 -13.26 0.49 3.65
C PRO A 26 -13.56 -0.51 2.53
N ILE A 27 -12.63 -0.69 1.58
CA ILE A 27 -12.81 -1.65 0.47
C ILE A 27 -12.83 -3.08 1.00
N ILE A 28 -11.93 -3.43 1.93
CA ILE A 28 -11.93 -4.75 2.58
C ILE A 28 -13.20 -4.94 3.41
N LEU A 29 -13.58 -3.94 4.21
CA LEU A 29 -14.78 -3.99 5.04
C LEU A 29 -16.05 -4.13 4.19
N TYR A 30 -16.11 -3.49 3.01
CA TYR A 30 -17.24 -3.60 2.10
C TYR A 30 -17.50 -5.05 1.70
N LYS A 31 -16.46 -5.78 1.30
CA LYS A 31 -16.59 -7.18 0.91
C LYS A 31 -17.02 -8.09 2.07
N TRP A 32 -16.73 -7.71 3.31
CA TRP A 32 -17.07 -8.52 4.48
C TRP A 32 -18.47 -8.25 5.03
N LEU A 33 -18.96 -7.00 4.93
CA LEU A 33 -20.25 -6.58 5.50
C LEU A 33 -21.42 -6.64 4.50
N PHE A 34 -21.17 -6.44 3.21
CA PHE A 34 -22.22 -6.33 2.20
C PHE A 34 -22.37 -7.61 1.36
N ILE A 35 -23.55 -7.77 0.77
CA ILE A 35 -23.87 -8.86 -0.15
C ILE A 35 -22.95 -8.75 -1.37
N ALA A 36 -22.21 -9.82 -1.67
CA ALA A 36 -21.22 -9.87 -2.73
C ALA A 36 -21.85 -9.49 -4.08
N ASN A 37 -21.34 -8.42 -4.68
CA ASN A 37 -21.67 -8.00 -6.03
C ASN A 37 -20.38 -7.84 -6.84
N GLU A 38 -20.07 -8.85 -7.64
CA GLU A 38 -18.82 -8.95 -8.41
C GLU A 38 -18.56 -7.70 -9.28
N SER A 39 -19.62 -7.09 -9.82
CA SER A 39 -19.50 -5.88 -10.65
C SER A 39 -19.03 -4.65 -9.86
N VAL A 40 -19.45 -4.53 -8.60
CA VAL A 40 -19.05 -3.40 -7.73
C VAL A 40 -17.64 -3.62 -7.22
N GLU A 41 -17.31 -4.85 -6.81
CA GLU A 41 -15.99 -5.26 -6.37
C GLU A 41 -14.91 -5.00 -7.44
N TYR A 42 -15.21 -5.36 -8.69
CA TYR A 42 -14.30 -5.13 -9.82
C TYR A 42 -14.05 -3.62 -10.06
N LYS A 43 -15.11 -2.80 -10.01
CA LYS A 43 -14.99 -1.34 -10.16
C LYS A 43 -14.17 -0.71 -9.04
N LEU A 44 -14.40 -1.13 -7.78
CA LEU A 44 -13.64 -0.66 -6.63
C LEU A 44 -12.15 -1.00 -6.75
N PHE A 45 -11.84 -2.22 -7.17
CA PHE A 45 -10.47 -2.65 -7.41
C PHE A 45 -9.79 -1.80 -8.50
N ILE A 46 -10.45 -1.57 -9.64
CA ILE A 46 -9.91 -0.77 -10.74
C ILE A 46 -9.60 0.66 -10.30
N ILE A 47 -10.54 1.31 -9.59
CA ILE A 47 -10.35 2.68 -9.12
C ILE A 47 -9.12 2.75 -8.20
N PHE A 48 -9.00 1.81 -7.27
CA PHE A 48 -7.86 1.75 -6.36
C PHE A 48 -6.53 1.48 -7.11
N ALA A 49 -6.55 0.60 -8.11
CA ALA A 49 -5.39 0.30 -8.94
C ALA A 49 -4.90 1.52 -9.72
N ILE A 50 -5.83 2.25 -10.37
CA ILE A 50 -5.50 3.47 -11.12
C ILE A 50 -4.87 4.53 -10.20
N LEU A 51 -5.48 4.79 -9.04
CA LEU A 51 -4.95 5.75 -8.06
C LEU A 51 -3.55 5.36 -7.57
N SER A 52 -3.34 4.07 -7.30
CA SER A 52 -2.04 3.53 -6.84
C SER A 52 -0.97 3.68 -7.92
N ILE A 53 -1.29 3.41 -9.18
CA ILE A 53 -0.36 3.57 -10.32
C ILE A 53 0.01 5.04 -10.51
N ILE A 54 -0.96 5.96 -10.47
CA ILE A 54 -0.72 7.40 -10.58
C ILE A 54 0.23 7.87 -9.48
N TYR A 55 0.03 7.39 -8.24
CA TYR A 55 0.93 7.72 -7.14
C TYR A 55 2.35 7.20 -7.38
N ILE A 56 2.51 5.93 -7.77
CA ILE A 56 3.84 5.34 -7.97
C ILE A 56 4.61 6.11 -9.05
N ILE A 57 3.98 6.41 -10.18
CA ILE A 57 4.61 7.14 -11.30
C ILE A 57 5.02 8.55 -10.85
N SER A 58 4.09 9.29 -10.24
CA SER A 58 4.36 10.68 -9.81
C SER A 58 5.44 10.74 -8.71
N PHE A 59 5.44 9.79 -7.79
CA PHE A 59 6.42 9.71 -6.71
C PHE A 59 7.83 9.33 -7.22
N LEU A 60 7.92 8.40 -8.18
CA LEU A 60 9.19 8.04 -8.84
C LEU A 60 9.78 9.22 -9.63
N PHE A 61 8.94 9.97 -10.36
CA PHE A 61 9.38 11.14 -11.12
C PHE A 61 10.04 12.20 -10.24
N ILE A 62 9.46 12.45 -9.06
CA ILE A 62 10.00 13.43 -8.10
C ILE A 62 11.26 12.91 -7.44
N PHE A 63 11.34 11.63 -7.12
CA PHE A 63 12.57 11.04 -6.60
C PHE A 63 13.75 11.20 -7.57
N TYR A 64 13.52 11.00 -8.87
CA TYR A 64 14.56 11.22 -9.87
C TYR A 64 15.06 12.67 -9.90
N LYS A 65 14.17 13.62 -9.60
CA LYS A 65 14.46 15.07 -9.59
C LYS A 65 15.09 15.54 -8.28
N ASP A 66 14.73 14.95 -7.14
CA ASP A 66 15.18 15.32 -5.80
C ASP A 66 15.73 14.09 -5.03
N LYS A 67 17.06 13.93 -5.03
CA LYS A 67 17.77 12.84 -4.32
C LYS A 67 17.78 12.97 -2.78
N ASN A 68 17.06 13.95 -2.22
CA ASN A 68 17.04 14.19 -0.77
C ASN A 68 16.16 13.18 0.00
N ILE A 69 15.36 12.36 -0.70
CA ILE A 69 14.48 11.37 -0.08
C ILE A 69 15.26 10.08 0.18
N LYS A 70 15.19 9.54 1.41
CA LYS A 70 15.83 8.27 1.75
C LYS A 70 15.21 7.13 0.94
N LEU A 71 16.06 6.33 0.29
CA LEU A 71 15.65 5.20 -0.55
C LEU A 71 14.74 4.19 0.19
N ILE A 72 14.95 4.01 1.49
CA ILE A 72 14.09 3.15 2.33
C ILE A 72 12.63 3.61 2.37
N THR A 73 12.36 4.91 2.37
CA THR A 73 10.99 5.46 2.41
C THR A 73 10.26 5.13 1.11
N ILE A 74 10.99 5.08 -0.01
CA ILE A 74 10.44 4.76 -1.33
C ILE A 74 10.14 3.27 -1.43
N LEU A 75 11.10 2.42 -1.06
CA LEU A 75 10.91 0.97 -1.05
C LEU A 75 9.74 0.58 -0.13
N TYR A 76 9.64 1.20 1.03
CA TYR A 76 8.51 1.02 1.94
C TYR A 76 7.18 1.38 1.26
N ARG A 77 7.04 2.58 0.68
CA ARG A 77 5.77 3.00 0.07
C ARG A 77 5.40 2.16 -1.15
N ILE A 78 6.35 1.81 -2.00
CA ILE A 78 6.08 0.95 -3.16
C ILE A 78 5.67 -0.45 -2.71
N SER A 79 6.38 -1.04 -1.73
CA SER A 79 6.03 -2.36 -1.20
C SER A 79 4.66 -2.37 -0.51
N THR A 80 4.31 -1.32 0.24
CA THR A 80 2.97 -1.20 0.86
C THR A 80 1.86 -1.21 -0.20
N LEU A 81 1.98 -0.41 -1.25
CA LEU A 81 0.97 -0.30 -2.30
C LEU A 81 0.86 -1.57 -3.13
N LEU A 82 1.99 -2.22 -3.43
CA LEU A 82 1.99 -3.51 -4.10
C LEU A 82 1.30 -4.57 -3.22
N ALA A 83 1.64 -4.65 -1.94
CA ALA A 83 1.00 -5.57 -1.02
C ALA A 83 -0.52 -5.34 -0.96
N PHE A 84 -0.96 -4.08 -0.90
CA PHE A 84 -2.39 -3.73 -0.94
C PHE A 84 -3.07 -4.14 -2.25
N LEU A 85 -2.45 -3.87 -3.40
CA LEU A 85 -3.01 -4.25 -4.71
C LEU A 85 -3.15 -5.77 -4.84
N PHE A 86 -2.13 -6.53 -4.45
CA PHE A 86 -2.20 -8.00 -4.51
C PHE A 86 -3.18 -8.58 -3.49
N THR A 87 -3.29 -7.96 -2.32
CA THR A 87 -4.28 -8.36 -1.31
C THR A 87 -5.69 -8.13 -1.83
N LEU A 88 -6.00 -6.93 -2.34
CA LEU A 88 -7.30 -6.63 -2.93
C LEU A 88 -7.59 -7.52 -4.15
N GLY A 89 -6.62 -7.68 -5.05
CA GLY A 89 -6.79 -8.53 -6.23
C GLY A 89 -7.11 -9.98 -5.88
N SER A 90 -6.37 -10.56 -4.93
CA SER A 90 -6.65 -11.92 -4.46
C SER A 90 -7.98 -12.02 -3.71
N PHE A 91 -8.32 -11.05 -2.87
CA PHE A 91 -9.53 -11.09 -2.04
C PHE A 91 -10.81 -10.81 -2.82
N LEU A 92 -10.78 -9.84 -3.75
CA LEU A 92 -11.92 -9.43 -4.56
C LEU A 92 -12.11 -10.34 -5.78
N LEU A 93 -11.05 -10.59 -6.57
CA LEU A 93 -11.20 -11.19 -7.90
C LEU A 93 -11.01 -12.71 -7.93
N PHE A 94 -10.04 -13.24 -7.17
CA PHE A 94 -9.63 -14.65 -7.28
C PHE A 94 -9.42 -15.30 -5.91
N PRO A 95 -10.45 -15.41 -5.06
CA PRO A 95 -10.29 -15.92 -3.69
C PRO A 95 -9.81 -17.37 -3.64
N LYS A 96 -10.16 -18.20 -4.64
CA LYS A 96 -9.84 -19.64 -4.65
C LYS A 96 -8.54 -20.00 -5.37
N ASN A 97 -7.88 -19.05 -6.03
CA ASN A 97 -6.74 -19.39 -6.89
C ASN A 97 -5.43 -19.40 -6.09
N LEU A 98 -4.84 -20.60 -5.92
CA LEU A 98 -3.62 -20.81 -5.13
C LEU A 98 -2.44 -19.95 -5.60
N PHE A 99 -2.31 -19.74 -6.92
CA PHE A 99 -1.23 -18.92 -7.48
C PHE A 99 -1.25 -17.48 -6.94
N TRP A 100 -2.44 -16.87 -6.89
CA TRP A 100 -2.62 -15.51 -6.38
C TRP A 100 -2.38 -15.42 -4.88
N LEU A 101 -2.68 -16.50 -4.13
CA LEU A 101 -2.42 -16.58 -2.70
C LEU A 101 -0.92 -16.54 -2.40
N TYR A 102 -0.13 -17.38 -3.07
CA TYR A 102 1.34 -17.36 -2.90
C TYR A 102 1.94 -16.01 -3.29
N LEU A 103 1.44 -15.41 -4.37
CA LEU A 103 1.91 -14.13 -4.86
C LEU A 103 1.65 -13.02 -3.83
N LYS A 104 0.43 -12.92 -3.27
CA LYS A 104 0.13 -11.92 -2.23
C LYS A 104 0.99 -12.14 -0.97
N MET A 105 1.23 -13.39 -0.57
CA MET A 105 2.04 -13.72 0.61
C MET A 105 3.48 -13.23 0.46
N LEU A 106 4.07 -13.40 -0.73
CA LEU A 106 5.41 -12.90 -1.02
C LEU A 106 5.49 -11.37 -0.87
N PHE A 107 4.53 -10.64 -1.43
CA PHE A 107 4.48 -9.18 -1.29
C PHE A 107 4.21 -8.72 0.15
N LEU A 108 3.44 -9.49 0.91
CA LEU A 108 3.18 -9.24 2.32
C LEU A 108 4.43 -9.39 3.19
N ILE A 109 5.24 -10.42 2.93
CA ILE A 109 6.52 -10.64 3.61
C ILE A 109 7.51 -9.53 3.24
N LEU A 110 7.59 -9.13 1.96
CA LEU A 110 8.41 -8.00 1.53
C LEU A 110 8.00 -6.70 2.24
N TYR A 111 6.70 -6.44 2.32
CA TYR A 111 6.15 -5.28 3.03
C TYR A 111 6.53 -5.31 4.52
N PHE A 112 6.35 -6.45 5.20
CA PHE A 112 6.76 -6.63 6.59
C PHE A 112 8.26 -6.38 6.76
N TYR A 113 9.10 -6.92 5.87
CA TYR A 113 10.55 -6.75 5.91
C TYR A 113 10.96 -5.28 5.80
N PHE A 114 10.46 -4.55 4.80
CA PHE A 114 10.78 -3.13 4.64
C PHE A 114 10.27 -2.28 5.80
N SER A 115 9.13 -2.64 6.39
CA SER A 115 8.59 -2.01 7.59
C SER A 115 9.54 -2.19 8.78
N CYS A 116 10.00 -3.42 9.03
CA CYS A 116 10.96 -3.74 10.08
C CYS A 116 12.30 -3.01 9.89
N VAL A 117 12.84 -2.98 8.67
CA VAL A 117 14.08 -2.24 8.38
C VAL A 117 13.91 -0.74 8.60
N LYS A 118 12.75 -0.18 8.25
CA LYS A 118 12.42 1.25 8.45
C LYS A 118 12.38 1.62 9.94
N VAL A 119 11.80 0.76 10.79
CA VAL A 119 11.78 0.97 12.26
C VAL A 119 13.16 0.78 12.86
N SER A 120 13.80 -0.36 12.61
CA SER A 120 15.04 -0.76 13.27
C SER A 120 16.22 0.15 12.91
N LYS A 121 16.42 0.42 11.60
CA LYS A 121 17.60 1.15 11.12
C LYS A 121 17.42 2.66 11.06
N TYR A 122 16.20 3.13 10.78
CA TYR A 122 15.93 4.55 10.55
C TYR A 122 15.12 5.23 11.65
N LYS A 123 14.62 4.48 12.65
CA LYS A 123 13.82 4.97 13.78
C LYS A 123 12.65 5.88 13.33
N ILE A 124 11.98 5.50 12.25
CA ILE A 124 10.82 6.24 11.72
C ILE A 124 9.55 5.53 12.17
N ASP A 125 8.72 6.22 12.95
CA ASP A 125 7.51 5.67 13.60
C ASP A 125 6.47 5.14 12.59
N GLU A 126 6.41 5.73 11.39
CA GLU A 126 5.54 5.23 10.31
C GLU A 126 5.78 3.76 9.97
N GLY A 127 6.99 3.23 10.21
CA GLY A 127 7.28 1.81 9.98
C GLY A 127 6.52 0.89 10.93
N VAL A 128 6.17 1.33 12.14
CA VAL A 128 5.40 0.55 13.12
C VAL A 128 3.98 0.32 12.62
N VAL A 129 3.37 1.35 12.03
CA VAL A 129 2.07 1.23 11.35
C VAL A 129 2.13 0.18 10.24
N GLY A 130 3.26 0.12 9.52
CA GLY A 130 3.50 -0.89 8.49
C GLY A 130 3.57 -2.31 9.02
N ILE A 131 4.25 -2.51 10.15
CA ILE A 131 4.33 -3.80 10.84
C ILE A 131 2.93 -4.26 11.30
N ILE A 132 2.17 -3.37 11.95
CA ILE A 132 0.82 -3.69 12.41
C ILE A 132 -0.10 -4.03 11.22
N GLY A 133 -0.05 -3.22 10.15
CA GLY A 133 -0.86 -3.45 8.95
C GLY A 133 -0.53 -4.76 8.23
N SER A 134 0.74 -5.11 8.10
CA SER A 134 1.18 -6.37 7.50
C SER A 134 0.78 -7.60 8.34
N ILE A 135 0.90 -7.53 9.67
CA ILE A 135 0.41 -8.60 10.55
C ILE A 135 -1.11 -8.76 10.41
N LEU A 136 -1.86 -7.65 10.40
CA LEU A 136 -3.31 -7.70 10.25
C LEU A 136 -3.72 -8.33 8.91
N LEU A 137 -3.04 -8.00 7.82
CA LEU A 137 -3.28 -8.61 6.51
C LEU A 137 -2.90 -10.09 6.43
N LEU A 138 -1.88 -10.52 7.17
CA LEU A 138 -1.55 -11.95 7.33
C LEU A 138 -2.67 -12.69 8.04
N VAL A 139 -3.18 -12.14 9.15
CA VAL A 139 -4.32 -12.71 9.88
C VAL A 139 -5.52 -12.85 8.96
N ILE A 140 -5.91 -11.79 8.25
CA ILE A 140 -7.02 -11.82 7.29
C ILE A 140 -6.80 -12.89 6.21
N THR A 141 -5.56 -13.08 5.76
CA THR A 141 -5.23 -14.08 4.73
C THR A 141 -5.31 -15.52 5.22
N ILE A 142 -5.08 -15.77 6.51
CA ILE A 142 -5.15 -17.12 7.10
C ILE A 142 -6.60 -17.51 7.44
N PHE A 143 -7.40 -16.55 7.90
CA PHE A 143 -8.77 -16.78 8.36
C PHE A 143 -9.84 -16.74 7.26
N TYR A 144 -9.46 -16.37 6.03
CA TYR A 144 -10.35 -16.30 4.87
C TYR A 144 -9.97 -17.35 3.83
#